data_AF-A0A8T5V3F7-F1
#
_entry.id   AF-A0A8T5V3F7-F1
#
_cell.length_a   1.000
_cell.length_b   1.000
_cell.length_c   1.000
_cell.angle_alpha   90.00
_cell.angle_beta   90.00
_cell.angle_gamma   90.00
#
_symmetry.space_group_name_H-M   'P 1'
#
loop_
_entity.id
_entity.type
_entity.pdbx_description
1 polymer ?
#
loop_
_entity_poly.entity_id
_entity_poly.type
_entity_poly.pdbx_seq_one_letter_code
_entity_poly.pdbx_strand_id
1 'polypeptide(L)' 'MTWALKLKVSTLSCKKVYETGKDGVKAINVNNIDRIIEITQDTSKFDQIVIPFDTMTYFKYETDKHSLI' A
#
# COMPACT_ATOMS: atom_id res chain seq x y z
N MET A 1 9.36 -5.48 -16.77
CA MET A 1 8.71 -4.23 -16.34
C MET A 1 7.85 -4.57 -15.14
N THR A 2 8.18 -4.02 -13.97
CA THR A 2 7.50 -4.33 -12.70
C THR A 2 6.30 -3.40 -12.55
N TRP A 3 5.13 -3.99 -12.33
CA TRP A 3 3.84 -3.30 -12.20
C TRP A 3 3.85 -2.30 -11.04
N ALA A 4 3.28 -1.11 -11.22
CA ALA A 4 3.16 -0.12 -10.15
C ALA A 4 1.81 -0.26 -9.44
N LEU A 5 1.82 -0.64 -8.17
CA LEU A 5 0.64 -0.64 -7.30
C LEU A 5 0.60 0.68 -6.53
N LYS A 6 -0.53 1.38 -6.61
CA LYS A 6 -0.75 2.65 -5.91
C LYS A 6 -1.83 2.48 -4.84
N LEU A 7 -1.49 2.80 -3.61
CA LEU A 7 -2.37 2.76 -2.45
C LEU A 7 -2.58 4.17 -1.90
N LYS A 8 -3.83 4.62 -1.87
CA LYS A 8 -4.23 5.84 -1.16
C LYS A 8 -4.89 5.47 0.16
N VAL A 9 -4.30 5.93 1.26
CA VAL A 9 -4.78 5.74 2.62
C VAL A 9 -5.33 7.06 3.15
N SER A 10 -6.49 7.03 3.79
CA SER A 10 -7.06 8.17 4.51
C SER A 10 -7.58 7.72 5.87
N THR A 11 -6.97 8.26 6.91
CA THR A 11 -7.38 8.15 8.31
C THR A 11 -7.94 9.50 8.79
N LEU A 12 -8.52 9.54 9.98
CA LEU A 12 -9.04 10.78 10.57
C LEU A 12 -7.97 11.86 10.75
N SER A 13 -6.70 11.47 10.93
CA SER A 13 -5.58 12.36 11.21
C SER A 13 -4.57 12.49 10.06
N CYS A 14 -4.63 11.62 9.04
CA CYS A 14 -3.61 11.59 7.99
C CYS A 14 -4.16 11.10 6.65
N LYS A 15 -3.76 11.77 5.56
CA LYS A 15 -3.94 11.29 4.18
C LYS A 15 -2.57 11.05 3.56
N LYS A 16 -2.32 9.83 3.09
CA LYS A 16 -1.04 9.45 2.50
C LYS A 16 -1.24 8.55 1.29
N VAL A 17 -0.36 8.69 0.30
CA VAL A 17 -0.34 7.86 -0.92
C VAL A 17 0.99 7.12 -0.94
N TYR A 18 0.93 5.82 -1.22
CA TYR A 18 2.05 4.93 -1.37
C TYR A 18 2.03 4.36 -2.79
N GLU A 19 3.17 4.28 -3.46
CA GLU A 19 3.27 3.79 -4.84
C GLU A 19 4.53 2.93 -4.98
N THR A 20 4.39 1.67 -5.38
CA THR A 20 5.54 0.77 -5.51
C THR A 20 6.51 1.28 -6.59
N GLY A 21 7.80 1.26 -6.31
CA GLY A 21 8.86 1.81 -7.16
C GLY A 21 9.07 3.33 -6.99
N LYS A 22 8.31 3.99 -6.13
CA LYS A 22 8.50 5.40 -5.73
C LYS A 22 8.62 5.53 -4.23
N ASP A 23 9.24 6.62 -3.79
CA ASP A 23 9.38 6.96 -2.36
C ASP A 23 9.96 5.81 -1.51
N GLY A 24 10.80 4.98 -2.13
CA GLY A 24 11.39 3.79 -1.51
C GLY A 24 10.38 2.68 -1.17
N VAL A 25 9.16 2.67 -1.73
CA VAL A 25 8.18 1.60 -1.51
C VAL A 25 8.46 0.45 -2.46
N LYS A 26 8.78 -0.72 -1.92
CA LYS A 26 9.09 -1.92 -2.70
C LYS A 26 7.87 -2.75 -3.00
N ALA A 27 7.01 -2.93 -2.01
CA ALA A 27 5.83 -3.76 -2.10
C ALA A 27 4.71 -3.23 -1.21
N ILE A 28 3.47 -3.44 -1.65
CA ILE A 28 2.27 -3.16 -0.89
C ILE A 28 1.44 -4.45 -0.91
N ASN A 29 1.17 -5.00 0.26
CA ASN A 29 0.39 -6.21 0.44
C ASN A 29 -0.86 -5.89 1.28
N VAL A 30 -2.02 -6.39 0.86
CA VAL A 30 -3.29 -6.16 1.55
C VAL A 30 -3.77 -7.51 2.07
N ASN A 31 -3.65 -7.71 3.39
CA ASN A 31 -4.12 -8.91 4.06
C ASN A 31 -5.52 -8.66 4.62
N ASN A 32 -6.53 -9.18 3.91
CA ASN A 32 -7.93 -9.02 4.30
C ASN A 32 -8.33 -9.91 5.49
N ILE A 33 -7.59 -10.99 5.78
CA ILE A 33 -7.89 -11.92 6.88
C ILE A 33 -7.52 -11.23 8.20
N ASP A 34 -6.29 -10.74 8.27
CA ASP A 34 -5.78 -10.01 9.45
C ASP A 34 -6.18 -8.53 9.43
N ARG A 35 -6.88 -8.09 8.37
CA ARG A 35 -7.38 -6.71 8.15
C ARG A 35 -6.26 -5.66 8.26
N ILE A 36 -5.10 -5.96 7.69
CA ILE A 36 -3.92 -5.09 7.66
C ILE A 36 -3.42 -4.83 6.24
N ILE A 37 -2.82 -3.66 6.05
CA ILE A 37 -2.01 -3.35 4.87
C ILE A 37 -0.55 -3.28 5.28
N GLU A 38 0.29 -4.03 4.59
CA GLU A 38 1.72 -4.07 4.81
C GLU A 38 2.43 -3.36 3.67
N ILE A 39 3.31 -2.42 3.98
CA ILE A 39 4.09 -1.66 3.01
C ILE A 39 5.56 -1.89 3.32
N THR A 40 6.26 -2.57 2.43
CA THR A 40 7.70 -2.83 2.56
C THR A 40 8.48 -1.71 1.90
N GLN A 41 9.41 -1.10 2.61
CA GLN A 41 10.30 -0.06 2.08
C GLN A 41 11.70 -0.60 1.75
N ASP A 42 12.43 0.06 0.84
CA ASP A 42 13.76 -0.34 0.37
C ASP A 42 14.88 -0.02 1.37
N THR A 43 14.64 0.89 2.32
CA THR A 43 15.67 1.39 3.25
C THR A 43 16.13 0.35 4.27
N SER A 44 15.29 -0.64 4.65
CA SER A 44 15.65 -1.73 5.55
C SER A 44 14.61 -2.85 5.56
N LYS A 45 15.01 -4.11 5.81
CA LYS A 45 14.07 -5.23 6.05
C LYS A 45 13.17 -5.03 7.29
N PHE A 46 13.54 -4.09 8.15
CA PHE A 46 12.79 -3.72 9.35
C PHE A 46 11.89 -2.49 9.14
N ASP A 47 11.99 -1.79 7.99
CA ASP A 47 11.11 -0.68 7.63
C ASP A 47 9.86 -1.23 6.91
N GLN A 48 9.00 -1.88 7.70
CA GLN A 48 7.65 -2.26 7.27
C GLN A 48 6.63 -1.35 7.95
N ILE A 49 5.79 -0.70 7.14
CA ILE A 49 4.65 0.05 7.64
C ILE A 49 3.44 -0.87 7.63
N VAL A 50 2.86 -1.11 8.81
CA VAL A 50 1.63 -1.89 8.95
C VAL A 50 0.48 -0.95 9.30
N ILE A 51 -0.57 -0.96 8.49
CA ILE A 51 -1.75 -0.10 8.65
C ILE A 51 -2.98 -0.98 8.85
N PRO A 52 -3.55 -1.06 10.06
CA PRO A 52 -4.77 -1.81 10.31
C PRO A 52 -6.00 -1.08 9.76
N PHE A 53 -6.92 -1.82 9.13
CA PHE A 53 -8.15 -1.28 8.55
C PHE A 53 -9.03 -0.55 9.55
N ASP A 54 -9.02 -0.97 10.81
CA ASP A 54 -9.86 -0.37 11.87
C ASP A 54 -9.49 1.10 12.16
N THR A 55 -8.30 1.53 11.74
CA THR A 55 -7.85 2.92 11.86
C THR A 55 -8.15 3.76 10.61
N MET A 56 -8.68 3.15 9.54
CA MET A 56 -8.89 3.78 8.25
C MET A 56 -10.35 4.19 8.06
N THR A 57 -10.55 5.43 7.61
CA THR A 57 -11.87 5.89 7.16
C THR A 57 -12.14 5.40 5.74
N TYR A 58 -11.10 5.31 4.91
CA TYR A 58 -11.17 4.82 3.55
C TYR A 58 -9.78 4.43 3.02
N PHE A 59 -9.74 3.42 2.16
CA PHE A 59 -8.58 3.17 1.30
C PHE A 59 -9.02 2.80 -0.13
N LYS A 60 -8.23 3.23 -1.10
CA LYS A 60 -8.34 2.81 -2.51
C LYS A 60 -6.98 2.32 -2.95
N TYR A 61 -6.93 1.18 -3.61
CA TYR A 61 -5.73 0.79 -4.33
C TYR A 61 -6.07 0.61 -5.80
N GLU A 62 -5.15 1.03 -6.64
CA GLU A 62 -5.20 0.86 -8.08
C GLU A 62 -4.04 -0.06 -8.46
N THR A 63 -4.42 -1.22 -8.99
CA THR A 63 -3.51 -2.05 -9.75
C THR A 63 -3.74 -1.67 -11.20
N ASP A 64 -2.70 -1.20 -11.89
CA ASP A 64 -2.76 -0.95 -13.33
C ASP A 64 -2.98 -2.28 -14.06
N LYS A 65 -4.26 -2.70 -14.12
CA LYS A 65 -4.73 -3.80 -14.95
C LYS A 65 -5.05 -3.18 -16.29
N HIS A 66 -4.04 -3.04 -17.14
CA HIS A 66 -4.33 -3.33 -18.54
C HIS A 66 -4.69 -4.82 -18.60
N SER A 67 -5.99 -5.08 -18.53
CA SER A 67 -6.60 -6.37 -18.78
C SER A 67 -6.01 -6.95 -20.06
N LEU A 68 -5.23 -8.02 -19.92
CA LEU A 68 -4.95 -8.93 -21.02
C LEU A 68 -6.28 -9.63 -21.32
N ILE A 69 -7.00 -9.09 -22.30
CA ILE A 69 -7.90 -9.87 -23.18
C ILE A 69 -7.11 -10.11 -24.46
#